data_AF-A0A915LWE2-F1
#
_entry.id   AF-A0A915LWE2-F1
#
_cell.length_a   1.000
_cell.length_b   1.000
_cell.length_c   1.000
_cell.angle_alpha   90.00
_cell.angle_beta   90.00
_cell.angle_gamma   90.00
#
_symmetry.space_group_name_H-M   'P 1'
#
loop_
_entity.id
_entity.type
_entity.pdbx_description
1 polymer ?
#
loop_
_entity_poly.entity_id
_entity_poly.type
_entity_poly.pdbx_seq_one_letter_code
_entity_poly.pdbx_strand_id
1 'polypeptide(L)'
;MLSSENCLINDRWQVKISDFGLNMIRESQPMSKRKLLWTAPELLRENNRKGTKEGDVYSFAIICCELVNRETVWNGVEREDDVDEILYRLRRSNVAIPHRPQLHPREEINQNFLHLVRDCWSENPPERPKIDQVRSMLKQMVSDGNKNLMDYVFGIMLPKQVAEKLKLGEYVEPEQFSAATIFFSDVVSFTTLAINLLNGLYTSFDGIIDTHDVYKVETIGDGYLVCSGIPRKNGNDHAKAIAELSFAFLRTV
;
A
#
# COMPACT_ATOMS: atom_id res chain seq x y z
N MET A 1 -19.07 -0.34 6.10
CA MET A 1 -18.05 -0.92 5.23
C MET A 1 -16.81 -0.10 5.45
N LEU A 2 -15.77 -0.78 5.88
CA LEU A 2 -14.45 -0.21 6.11
C LEU A 2 -13.81 0.17 4.77
N SER A 3 -13.04 1.26 4.75
CA SER A 3 -12.22 1.71 3.62
C SER A 3 -11.09 2.59 4.16
N SER A 4 -10.04 2.83 3.38
CA SER A 4 -8.94 3.70 3.78
C SER A 4 -9.40 5.12 4.14
N GLU A 5 -10.42 5.65 3.44
CA GLU A 5 -11.04 6.96 3.74
C GLU A 5 -11.64 7.03 5.16
N ASN A 6 -12.09 5.91 5.70
CA ASN A 6 -12.71 5.86 7.03
C ASN A 6 -11.67 5.69 8.15
N CYS A 7 -10.40 5.42 7.82
CA CYS A 7 -9.30 5.25 8.76
C CYS A 7 -8.53 6.57 8.94
N LEU A 8 -8.91 7.34 9.96
CA LEU A 8 -8.29 8.62 10.26
C LEU A 8 -7.09 8.44 11.19
N ILE A 9 -6.03 9.20 10.98
CA ILE A 9 -4.83 9.18 11.84
C ILE A 9 -4.76 10.51 12.59
N ASN A 10 -4.60 10.47 13.91
CA ASN A 10 -4.37 11.68 14.70
C ASN A 10 -2.88 12.07 14.78
N ASP A 11 -2.60 13.21 15.40
CA ASP A 11 -1.26 13.72 15.72
C ASP A 11 -0.36 12.71 16.45
N ARG A 12 -0.96 11.75 17.16
CA ARG A 12 -0.28 10.67 17.89
C ARG A 12 -0.19 9.35 17.11
N TRP A 13 -0.44 9.36 15.80
CA TRP A 13 -0.39 8.19 14.94
C TRP A 13 -1.33 7.05 15.35
N GLN A 14 -2.42 7.39 16.03
CA GLN A 14 -3.47 6.45 16.39
C GLN A 14 -4.52 6.45 15.29
N VAL A 15 -4.79 5.26 14.74
CA VAL A 15 -5.90 5.06 13.81
C VAL A 15 -7.22 5.14 14.58
N LYS A 16 -8.13 5.98 14.08
CA LYS A 16 -9.51 6.11 14.53
C LYS A 16 -10.44 5.85 13.35
N ILE A 17 -11.44 5.00 13.57
CA ILE A 17 -12.43 4.68 12.56
C ILE A 17 -13.54 5.74 12.61
N SER A 18 -13.87 6.31 11.45
CA SER A 18 -14.99 7.22 11.24
C SER A 18 -16.09 6.55 10.41
N ASP A 19 -17.25 7.20 10.26
CA ASP A 19 -18.38 6.71 9.46
C ASP A 19 -18.88 5.30 9.87
N PHE A 20 -18.80 4.99 11.17
CA PHE A 20 -19.24 3.73 11.77
C PHE A 20 -20.56 3.89 12.54
N GLY A 21 -21.46 2.91 12.44
CA GLY A 21 -22.68 2.82 13.25
C GLY A 21 -23.90 3.62 12.77
N LEU A 22 -23.76 4.45 11.73
CA LEU A 22 -24.85 5.29 11.21
C LEU A 22 -25.55 4.67 9.98
N ASN A 23 -26.02 3.43 10.10
CA ASN A 23 -26.57 2.67 8.96
C ASN A 23 -27.67 3.42 8.19
N MET A 24 -28.59 4.08 8.90
CA MET A 24 -29.69 4.85 8.29
C MET A 24 -29.19 6.03 7.44
N ILE A 25 -28.13 6.71 7.87
CA ILE A 25 -27.54 7.85 7.15
C ILE A 25 -26.67 7.35 5.99
N ARG A 26 -25.96 6.23 6.19
CA ARG A 26 -25.15 5.61 5.14
C ARG A 26 -25.99 5.03 4.01
N GLU A 27 -27.20 4.56 4.30
CA GLU A 27 -28.14 4.09 3.27
C GLU A 27 -28.70 5.24 2.42
N SER A 28 -28.88 6.43 3.01
CA SER A 28 -29.42 7.61 2.32
C SER A 28 -28.38 8.42 1.55
N GLN A 29 -27.09 8.25 1.84
CA GLN A 29 -26.02 8.92 1.10
C GLN A 29 -25.68 8.18 -0.20
N PRO A 30 -25.46 8.91 -1.32
CA PRO A 30 -24.94 8.33 -2.54
C PRO A 30 -23.51 7.84 -2.29
N MET A 31 -23.27 6.55 -2.56
CA MET A 31 -21.94 5.96 -2.44
C MET A 31 -21.20 6.12 -3.77
N SER A 32 -20.00 6.71 -3.73
CA SER A 32 -19.17 6.80 -4.94
C SER A 32 -18.79 5.38 -5.41
N LYS A 33 -18.67 5.19 -6.72
CA LYS A 33 -18.23 3.91 -7.29
C LYS A 33 -16.83 3.52 -6.77
N ARG A 34 -15.96 4.50 -6.57
CA ARG A 34 -14.62 4.30 -6.01
C ARG A 34 -14.68 3.66 -4.63
N LYS A 35 -15.56 4.12 -3.73
CA LYS A 35 -15.73 3.55 -2.37
C LYS A 35 -16.16 2.08 -2.38
N LEU A 36 -16.77 1.60 -3.47
CA LEU A 36 -17.15 0.20 -3.65
C LEU A 36 -15.95 -0.74 -3.85
N LEU A 37 -14.76 -0.23 -4.21
CA LEU A 37 -13.56 -1.05 -4.44
C LEU A 37 -13.03 -1.75 -3.18
N TRP A 38 -13.41 -1.28 -1.98
CA TRP A 38 -13.12 -1.94 -0.70
C TRP A 38 -14.22 -2.91 -0.26
N THR A 39 -15.30 -3.01 -1.02
CA THR A 39 -16.47 -3.81 -0.64
C THR A 39 -16.30 -5.27 -1.07
N ALA A 40 -16.62 -6.18 -0.16
CA ALA A 40 -16.54 -7.61 -0.42
C ALA A 40 -17.44 -8.04 -1.60
N PRO A 41 -17.00 -9.02 -2.42
CA PRO A 41 -17.68 -9.37 -3.67
C PRO A 41 -19.12 -9.87 -3.45
N GLU A 42 -19.40 -10.57 -2.35
CA GLU A 42 -20.74 -11.00 -1.98
C GLU A 42 -21.67 -9.81 -1.67
N LEU A 43 -21.16 -8.78 -0.99
CA LEU A 43 -21.93 -7.59 -0.67
C LEU A 43 -22.21 -6.76 -1.93
N LEU A 44 -21.25 -6.73 -2.88
CA LEU A 44 -21.43 -6.11 -4.19
C LEU A 44 -22.49 -6.82 -5.05
N ARG A 45 -22.59 -8.15 -4.95
CA ARG A 45 -23.59 -8.96 -5.68
C ARG A 45 -24.99 -8.77 -5.11
N GLU A 46 -25.11 -8.73 -3.79
CA GLU A 46 -26.39 -8.57 -3.09
C GLU A 46 -26.85 -7.11 -2.97
N ASN A 47 -26.02 -6.15 -3.43
CA ASN A 47 -26.20 -4.72 -3.16
C ASN A 47 -26.41 -4.40 -1.67
N ASN A 48 -25.75 -5.16 -0.80
CA ASN A 48 -25.90 -5.03 0.65
C ASN A 48 -25.02 -3.88 1.18
N ARG A 49 -25.66 -2.74 1.48
CA ARG A 49 -24.98 -1.53 1.99
C ARG A 49 -24.72 -1.54 3.51
N LYS A 50 -25.35 -2.46 4.24
CA LYS A 50 -25.20 -2.56 5.70
C LYS A 50 -23.81 -3.08 6.07
N GLY A 51 -23.26 -3.96 5.24
CA GLY A 51 -22.00 -4.64 5.49
C GLY A 51 -22.16 -5.81 6.46
N THR A 52 -21.12 -6.62 6.54
CA THR A 52 -21.03 -7.80 7.41
C THR A 52 -19.66 -7.83 8.08
N LYS A 53 -19.50 -8.61 9.15
CA LYS A 53 -18.20 -8.74 9.83
C LYS A 53 -17.14 -9.32 8.89
N GLU A 54 -17.54 -10.32 8.12
CA GLU A 54 -16.73 -10.98 7.10
C GLU A 54 -16.40 -10.02 5.95
N GLY A 55 -17.33 -9.12 5.62
CA GLY A 55 -17.12 -8.05 4.66
C GLY A 55 -16.09 -7.03 5.15
N ASP A 56 -16.13 -6.65 6.43
CA ASP A 56 -15.12 -5.75 7.00
C ASP A 56 -13.73 -6.42 7.07
N VAL A 57 -13.64 -7.74 7.25
CA VAL A 57 -12.37 -8.49 7.14
C VAL A 57 -11.81 -8.44 5.71
N TYR A 58 -12.67 -8.56 4.70
CA TYR A 58 -12.25 -8.36 3.30
C TYR A 58 -11.74 -6.93 3.08
N SER A 59 -12.50 -5.92 3.51
CA SER A 59 -12.09 -4.52 3.39
C SER A 59 -10.76 -4.24 4.09
N PHE A 60 -10.51 -4.87 5.25
CA PHE A 60 -9.22 -4.81 5.94
C PHE A 60 -8.07 -5.34 5.08
N ALA A 61 -8.27 -6.45 4.35
CA ALA A 61 -7.27 -7.00 3.44
C ALA A 61 -6.93 -6.03 2.29
N ILE A 62 -7.94 -5.37 1.73
CA ILE A 62 -7.77 -4.35 0.69
C ILE A 62 -6.94 -3.18 1.23
N ILE A 63 -7.22 -2.72 2.45
CA ILE A 63 -6.41 -1.69 3.12
C ILE A 63 -4.97 -2.19 3.31
N CYS A 64 -4.77 -3.40 3.82
CA CYS A 64 -3.42 -3.95 3.97
C CYS A 64 -2.66 -4.01 2.63
N CYS A 65 -3.34 -4.27 1.52
CA CYS A 65 -2.75 -4.21 0.19
C CYS A 65 -2.28 -2.79 -0.18
N GLU A 66 -3.08 -1.76 0.10
CA GLU A 66 -2.65 -0.35 -0.07
C GLU A 66 -1.36 -0.08 0.71
N LEU A 67 -1.31 -0.54 1.96
CA LEU A 67 -0.17 -0.30 2.83
C LEU A 67 1.09 -1.04 2.34
N VAL A 68 0.92 -2.25 1.84
CA VAL A 68 2.03 -3.09 1.35
C VAL A 68 2.59 -2.55 0.03
N ASN A 69 1.72 -2.17 -0.90
CA ASN A 69 2.15 -1.73 -2.22
C ASN A 69 2.56 -0.24 -2.23
N ARG A 70 2.10 0.56 -1.25
CA ARG A 70 2.29 2.03 -1.18
C ARG A 70 1.78 2.75 -2.43
N GLU A 71 0.73 2.22 -3.04
CA GLU A 71 0.07 2.75 -4.22
C GLU A 71 -1.41 2.34 -4.23
N THR A 72 -2.15 2.78 -5.24
CA THR A 72 -3.55 2.38 -5.40
C THR A 72 -3.68 0.88 -5.60
N VAL A 73 -4.55 0.22 -4.83
CA VAL A 73 -4.77 -1.25 -4.84
C VAL A 73 -4.97 -1.83 -6.23
N TRP A 74 -5.75 -1.13 -7.04
CA TRP A 74 -6.17 -1.57 -8.36
C TRP A 74 -5.38 -0.75 -9.38
N ASN A 75 -4.49 -1.42 -10.10
CA ASN A 75 -3.62 -0.78 -11.09
C ASN A 75 -4.44 -0.12 -12.21
N GLY A 76 -4.01 1.07 -12.64
CA GLY A 76 -4.58 1.74 -13.83
C GLY A 76 -5.96 2.36 -13.63
N VAL A 77 -6.36 2.68 -12.40
CA VAL A 77 -7.61 3.43 -12.16
C VAL A 77 -7.38 4.93 -12.36
N GLU A 78 -7.29 5.34 -13.62
CA GLU A 78 -7.17 6.76 -13.99
C GLU A 78 -8.54 7.38 -14.29
N ARG A 79 -9.48 6.58 -14.79
CA ARG A 79 -10.81 7.01 -15.24
C ARG A 79 -11.93 6.26 -14.49
N GLU A 80 -13.15 6.79 -14.57
CA GLU A 80 -14.32 6.12 -13.97
C GLU A 80 -14.65 4.78 -14.65
N ASP A 81 -14.40 4.65 -15.96
CA ASP A 81 -14.64 3.41 -16.71
C ASP A 81 -13.78 2.24 -16.19
N ASP A 82 -12.58 2.52 -15.68
CA ASP A 82 -11.70 1.51 -15.09
C ASP A 82 -12.31 0.93 -13.80
N VAL A 83 -13.01 1.77 -13.03
CA VAL A 83 -13.71 1.36 -11.80
C VAL A 83 -14.86 0.42 -12.13
N ASP A 84 -15.64 0.71 -13.19
CA ASP A 84 -16.75 -0.15 -13.60
C ASP A 84 -16.29 -1.53 -14.05
N GLU A 85 -15.18 -1.62 -14.79
CA GLU A 85 -14.59 -2.90 -15.21
C GLU A 85 -14.10 -3.73 -14.01
N ILE A 86 -13.45 -3.08 -13.03
CA ILE A 86 -13.02 -3.77 -11.79
C ILE A 86 -14.24 -4.26 -11.01
N LEU A 87 -15.26 -3.42 -10.82
CA LEU A 87 -16.49 -3.80 -10.13
C LEU A 87 -17.22 -4.93 -10.85
N TYR A 88 -17.22 -4.92 -12.19
CA TYR A 88 -17.76 -6.02 -12.99
C TYR A 88 -17.01 -7.32 -12.70
N ARG A 89 -15.67 -7.31 -12.73
CA ARG A 89 -14.84 -8.50 -12.43
C ARG A 89 -15.00 -9.00 -11.00
N LEU A 90 -15.09 -8.10 -10.03
CA LEU A 90 -15.31 -8.42 -8.61
C LEU A 90 -16.66 -9.09 -8.36
N ARG A 91 -17.71 -8.67 -9.07
CA ARG A 91 -19.06 -9.25 -8.92
C ARG A 91 -19.17 -10.67 -9.47
N ARG A 92 -18.29 -11.09 -10.39
CA ARG A 92 -18.39 -12.43 -11.01
C ARG A 92 -18.14 -13.52 -9.97
N SER A 93 -19.15 -14.36 -9.73
CA SER A 93 -19.00 -15.59 -8.93
C SER A 93 -18.50 -16.76 -9.79
N ASN A 94 -18.02 -17.82 -9.15
CA ASN A 94 -17.63 -19.09 -9.77
C ASN A 94 -16.53 -19.00 -10.85
N VAL A 95 -15.62 -18.04 -10.72
CA VAL A 95 -14.42 -17.97 -11.54
C VAL A 95 -13.33 -18.82 -10.87
N ALA A 96 -12.58 -19.59 -11.66
CA ALA A 96 -11.50 -20.46 -11.15
C ALA A 96 -10.45 -19.68 -10.34
N ILE A 97 -10.20 -18.43 -10.72
CA ILE A 97 -9.32 -17.50 -10.01
C ILE A 97 -10.11 -16.21 -9.79
N PRO A 98 -10.56 -15.93 -8.56
CA PRO A 98 -11.24 -14.70 -8.22
C PRO A 98 -10.36 -13.48 -8.51
N HIS A 99 -10.95 -12.39 -9.03
CA HIS A 99 -10.20 -11.16 -9.25
C HIS A 99 -9.80 -10.56 -7.90
N ARG A 100 -8.50 -10.39 -7.69
CA ARG A 100 -7.92 -9.85 -6.45
C ARG A 100 -6.81 -8.87 -6.78
N PRO A 101 -6.54 -7.91 -5.88
CA PRO A 101 -5.35 -7.07 -5.98
C PRO A 101 -4.08 -7.91 -5.99
N GLN A 102 -3.06 -7.41 -6.68
CA GLN A 102 -1.74 -8.02 -6.66
C GLN A 102 -0.94 -7.43 -5.48
N LEU A 103 -0.31 -8.29 -4.68
CA LEU A 103 0.60 -7.87 -3.61
C LEU A 103 2.01 -7.76 -4.18
N HIS A 104 2.51 -6.54 -4.28
CA HIS A 104 3.86 -6.22 -4.70
C HIS A 104 4.54 -5.44 -3.58
N PRO A 105 5.00 -6.13 -2.53
CA PRO A 105 5.68 -5.48 -1.42
C PRO A 105 6.94 -4.80 -1.94
N ARG A 106 7.10 -3.50 -1.68
CA ARG A 106 8.31 -2.73 -2.06
C ARG A 106 9.53 -3.05 -1.19
N GLU A 107 9.32 -3.70 -0.06
CA GLU A 107 10.36 -4.07 0.91
C GLU A 107 10.17 -5.55 1.34
N GLU A 108 11.18 -6.14 1.98
CA GLU A 108 11.05 -7.47 2.57
C GLU A 108 10.00 -7.47 3.71
N ILE A 109 8.82 -8.01 3.39
CA ILE A 109 7.68 -8.14 4.29
C ILE A 109 7.55 -9.60 4.74
N ASN A 110 7.09 -9.81 5.98
CA ASN A 110 6.91 -11.15 6.52
C ASN A 110 5.92 -11.94 5.65
N GLN A 111 6.34 -13.09 5.12
CA GLN A 111 5.50 -13.94 4.27
C GLN A 111 4.21 -14.37 4.98
N ASN A 112 4.26 -14.59 6.30
CA ASN A 112 3.08 -14.94 7.08
C ASN A 112 2.04 -13.81 7.09
N PHE A 113 2.49 -12.55 7.05
CA PHE A 113 1.59 -11.41 6.92
C PHE A 113 0.93 -11.39 5.53
N LEU A 114 1.68 -11.66 4.46
CA LEU A 114 1.13 -11.74 3.11
C LEU A 114 0.12 -12.89 2.97
N HIS A 115 0.38 -14.04 3.59
CA HIS A 115 -0.59 -15.14 3.66
C HIS A 115 -1.85 -14.74 4.42
N LEU A 116 -1.70 -14.06 5.57
CA LEU A 116 -2.86 -13.57 6.34
C LEU A 116 -3.72 -12.60 5.52
N VAL A 117 -3.11 -11.66 4.77
CA VAL A 117 -3.86 -10.75 3.88
C VAL A 117 -4.63 -11.56 2.84
N ARG A 118 -4.01 -12.61 2.27
CA ARG A 118 -4.66 -13.49 1.29
C ARG A 118 -5.84 -14.26 1.88
N ASP A 119 -5.75 -14.70 3.13
CA ASP A 119 -6.85 -15.38 3.81
C ASP A 119 -8.02 -14.43 4.11
N CYS A 120 -7.71 -13.18 4.47
CA CYS A 120 -8.72 -12.15 4.79
C CYS A 120 -9.63 -11.80 3.60
N TRP A 121 -9.16 -11.95 2.36
CA TRP A 121 -9.98 -11.67 1.16
C TRP A 121 -10.47 -12.92 0.42
N SER A 122 -10.61 -14.07 1.11
CA SER A 122 -11.20 -15.26 0.48
C SER A 122 -12.56 -14.94 -0.17
N GLU A 123 -12.84 -15.58 -1.31
CA GLU A 123 -14.13 -15.44 -2.02
C GLU A 123 -15.30 -15.89 -1.15
N ASN A 124 -15.09 -16.95 -0.36
CA ASN A 124 -16.09 -17.50 0.52
C ASN A 124 -16.03 -16.80 1.90
N PRO A 125 -17.08 -16.06 2.33
CA PRO A 125 -17.04 -15.32 3.59
C PRO A 125 -16.68 -16.15 4.85
N PRO A 126 -17.18 -17.39 5.04
CA PRO A 126 -16.85 -18.22 6.21
C PRO A 126 -15.40 -18.72 6.24
N GLU A 127 -14.68 -18.73 5.11
CA GLU A 127 -13.27 -19.11 5.06
C GLU A 127 -12.35 -17.97 5.53
N ARG A 128 -12.86 -16.74 5.56
CA ARG A 128 -12.10 -15.60 6.06
C ARG A 128 -11.88 -15.77 7.57
N PRO A 129 -10.67 -15.50 8.08
CA PRO A 129 -10.41 -15.53 9.52
C PRO A 129 -11.26 -14.48 10.23
N LYS A 130 -11.75 -14.81 11.43
CA LYS A 130 -12.44 -13.82 12.26
C LYS A 130 -11.46 -12.75 12.71
N ILE A 131 -11.94 -11.53 12.90
CA ILE A 131 -11.06 -10.40 13.28
C ILE A 131 -10.24 -10.66 14.56
N ASP A 132 -10.76 -11.45 15.50
CA ASP A 132 -10.01 -11.86 16.69
C ASP A 132 -8.84 -12.79 16.37
N GLN A 133 -9.00 -13.69 15.38
CA GLN A 133 -7.94 -14.56 14.89
C GLN A 133 -6.90 -13.73 14.14
N VAL A 134 -7.33 -12.83 13.24
CA VAL A 134 -6.45 -11.88 12.54
C VAL A 134 -5.61 -11.10 13.55
N ARG A 135 -6.24 -10.54 14.59
CA ARG A 135 -5.56 -9.82 15.67
C ARG A 135 -4.54 -10.70 16.41
N SER A 136 -4.88 -11.95 16.68
CA SER A 136 -4.00 -12.89 17.38
C SER A 136 -2.79 -13.27 16.54
N MET A 137 -2.99 -13.55 15.25
CA MET A 137 -1.94 -13.86 14.28
C MET A 137 -1.00 -12.68 14.09
N LEU A 138 -1.53 -11.46 13.94
CA LEU A 138 -0.72 -10.24 13.87
C LEU A 138 0.13 -10.04 15.13
N LYS A 139 -0.43 -10.27 16.32
CA LYS A 139 0.32 -10.19 17.58
C LYS A 139 1.43 -11.23 17.69
N GLN A 140 1.20 -12.44 17.18
CA GLN A 140 2.22 -13.50 17.19
C GLN A 140 3.38 -13.17 16.26
N MET A 141 3.09 -12.73 15.02
CA MET A 141 4.12 -12.31 14.04
C MET A 141 5.02 -11.18 14.57
N VAL A 142 4.45 -10.37 15.45
CA VAL A 142 5.09 -9.22 16.11
C VAL A 142 5.94 -9.66 17.32
N SER A 143 5.49 -10.68 18.06
CA SER A 143 6.19 -11.19 19.24
C SER A 143 7.45 -11.99 18.89
N ASP A 144 7.47 -12.71 17.77
CA ASP A 144 8.61 -13.53 17.34
C ASP A 144 9.80 -12.69 16.83
N GLY A 145 9.59 -11.39 16.61
CA GLY A 145 10.56 -10.47 16.01
C GLY A 145 10.85 -9.22 16.82
N ASN A 146 10.69 -9.20 18.15
CA ASN A 146 11.06 -8.10 19.06
C ASN A 146 10.68 -6.66 18.59
N LYS A 147 9.67 -6.53 17.73
CA LYS A 147 9.21 -5.30 17.08
C LYS A 147 7.70 -5.29 17.16
N ASN A 148 7.11 -4.27 17.78
CA ASN A 148 5.67 -4.15 17.95
C ASN A 148 4.96 -4.01 16.56
N LEU A 149 3.64 -4.25 16.45
CA LEU A 149 2.89 -4.13 15.17
C LEU A 149 3.06 -2.75 14.54
N MET A 150 3.17 -1.74 15.39
CA MET A 150 3.37 -0.35 15.00
C MET A 150 4.79 -0.13 14.43
N ASP A 151 5.82 -0.84 14.89
CA ASP A 151 7.19 -0.81 14.37
C ASP A 151 7.28 -1.43 12.99
N TYR A 152 6.53 -2.51 12.78
CA TYR A 152 6.41 -3.17 11.49
C TYR A 152 5.70 -2.26 10.49
N VAL A 153 4.53 -1.73 10.87
CA VAL A 153 3.74 -0.82 10.02
C VAL A 153 4.49 0.50 9.77
N PHE A 154 5.17 1.08 10.77
CA PHE A 154 5.98 2.28 10.57
C PHE A 154 7.20 2.01 9.69
N GLY A 155 7.84 0.84 9.79
CA GLY A 155 8.88 0.45 8.86
C GLY A 155 8.36 0.38 7.42
N ILE A 156 7.12 -0.07 7.25
CA ILE A 156 6.45 -0.14 5.94
C ILE A 156 5.91 1.22 5.48
N MET A 157 5.70 2.23 6.33
CA MET A 157 5.07 3.49 5.89
C MET A 157 6.00 4.69 5.90
N LEU A 158 7.05 4.67 6.71
CA LEU A 158 7.83 5.85 7.03
C LEU A 158 9.32 5.55 6.96
N PRO A 159 10.15 6.54 6.59
CA PRO A 159 11.58 6.42 6.78
C PRO A 159 11.90 6.08 8.25
N LYS A 160 12.85 5.16 8.45
CA LYS A 160 13.22 4.65 9.79
C LYS A 160 13.41 5.76 10.83
N GLN A 161 14.01 6.88 10.46
CA GLN A 161 14.25 8.01 11.36
C GLN A 161 12.95 8.71 11.81
N VAL A 162 11.96 8.83 10.92
CA VAL A 162 10.65 9.41 11.23
C VAL A 162 9.86 8.44 12.10
N ALA A 163 9.87 7.15 11.74
CA ALA A 163 9.26 6.08 12.52
C ALA A 163 9.75 6.07 13.98
N GLU A 164 11.07 6.12 14.21
CA GLU A 164 11.64 6.09 15.58
C GLU A 164 11.22 7.29 16.44
N LYS A 165 11.22 8.51 15.88
CA LYS A 165 10.77 9.70 16.62
C LYS A 165 9.29 9.58 17.02
N LEU A 166 8.45 9.11 16.11
CA LEU A 166 7.03 8.93 16.38
C LEU A 166 6.74 7.85 17.42
N LYS A 167 7.54 6.77 17.45
CA LYS A 167 7.45 5.75 18.50
C LYS A 167 7.69 6.32 19.90
N LEU A 168 8.58 7.30 20.01
CA LEU A 168 8.86 8.01 21.26
C LEU A 168 7.76 9.02 21.63
N GLY A 169 6.72 9.17 20.80
CA GLY A 169 5.69 10.19 20.96
C GLY A 169 6.21 11.60 20.67
N GLU A 170 7.38 11.71 20.05
CA GLU A 170 7.96 13.00 19.67
C GLU A 170 7.25 13.55 18.44
N TYR A 171 7.08 14.87 18.44
CA TYR A 171 6.61 15.58 17.26
C TYR A 171 7.73 15.63 16.22
N VAL A 172 7.44 15.22 14.98
CA VAL A 172 8.40 15.32 13.88
C VAL A 172 8.25 16.70 13.25
N GLU A 173 9.14 17.61 13.63
CA GLU A 173 9.19 18.94 13.01
C GLU A 173 9.60 18.81 11.53
N PRO A 174 8.96 19.59 10.62
CA PRO A 174 9.41 19.71 9.24
C PRO A 174 10.88 20.13 9.18
N GLU A 175 11.74 19.27 8.62
CA GLU A 175 13.17 19.54 8.52
C GLU A 175 13.50 20.18 7.17
N GLN A 176 14.25 21.28 7.20
CA GLN A 176 14.83 21.87 6.00
C GLN A 176 16.19 21.24 5.73
N PHE A 177 16.36 20.76 4.49
CA PHE A 177 17.63 20.22 4.00
C PHE A 177 18.33 21.30 3.16
N SER A 178 19.56 21.65 3.53
CA SER A 178 20.34 22.68 2.84
C SER A 178 20.88 22.20 1.49
N ALA A 179 21.01 20.89 1.32
CA ALA A 179 21.57 20.28 0.12
C ALA A 179 20.96 18.89 -0.08
N ALA A 180 20.45 18.64 -1.29
CA ALA A 180 19.89 17.37 -1.73
C ALA A 180 19.98 17.31 -3.27
N THR A 181 20.02 16.10 -3.83
CA THR A 181 19.93 15.90 -5.27
C THR A 181 18.79 14.94 -5.58
N ILE A 182 17.98 15.29 -6.58
CA ILE A 182 16.82 14.52 -7.00
C ILE A 182 17.11 14.00 -8.41
N PHE A 183 16.83 12.72 -8.64
CA PHE A 183 16.84 12.08 -9.94
C PHE A 183 15.42 11.69 -10.31
N PHE A 184 15.02 12.12 -11.51
CA PHE A 184 13.73 11.80 -12.10
C PHE A 184 13.98 11.14 -13.46
N SER A 185 13.42 9.94 -13.64
CA SER A 185 13.39 9.26 -14.93
C SER A 185 11.96 9.00 -15.34
N ASP A 186 11.59 9.50 -16.51
CA ASP A 186 10.33 9.15 -17.15
C ASP A 186 10.50 7.82 -17.90
N VAL A 187 9.51 6.94 -17.80
CA VAL A 187 9.50 5.67 -18.54
C VAL A 187 8.48 5.79 -19.66
N VAL A 188 8.96 6.05 -20.88
CA VAL A 188 8.09 6.47 -22.00
C VAL A 188 7.17 5.33 -22.50
N SER A 189 5.86 5.62 -22.51
CA SER A 189 4.78 5.01 -23.34
C SER A 189 4.61 3.49 -23.32
N PHE A 190 3.88 3.06 -22.28
CA PHE A 190 3.52 1.69 -21.91
C PHE A 190 2.61 0.89 -22.84
N THR A 191 2.10 1.44 -23.94
CA THR A 191 1.08 0.73 -24.73
C THR A 191 1.59 -0.53 -25.45
N THR A 192 2.91 -0.78 -25.49
CA THR A 192 3.48 -1.89 -26.30
C THR A 192 4.45 -2.80 -25.55
N LEU A 193 5.06 -2.37 -24.44
CA LEU A 193 5.96 -3.23 -23.66
C LEU A 193 5.15 -4.09 -22.67
N ALA A 194 5.31 -5.42 -22.74
CA ALA A 194 4.61 -6.36 -21.89
C ALA A 194 4.86 -6.05 -20.40
N ILE A 195 3.79 -5.96 -19.60
CA ILE A 195 3.77 -5.68 -18.15
C ILE A 195 4.86 -6.45 -17.36
N ASN A 196 5.17 -7.69 -17.76
CA ASN A 196 6.20 -8.51 -17.11
C ASN A 196 7.63 -7.97 -17.29
N LEU A 197 7.94 -7.35 -18.44
CA LEU A 197 9.25 -6.76 -18.70
C LEU A 197 9.47 -5.51 -17.83
N LEU A 198 8.40 -4.72 -17.66
CA LEU A 198 8.44 -3.55 -16.81
C LEU A 198 8.62 -3.90 -15.33
N ASN A 199 7.87 -4.90 -14.85
CA ASN A 199 8.04 -5.39 -13.47
C ASN A 199 9.48 -5.88 -13.24
N GLY A 200 10.10 -6.53 -14.23
CA GLY A 200 11.51 -6.91 -14.19
C GLY A 200 12.48 -5.71 -14.12
N LEU A 201 12.22 -4.66 -14.90
CA LEU A 201 13.01 -3.44 -14.90
C LEU A 201 12.93 -2.70 -13.55
N TYR A 202 11.73 -2.54 -12.99
CA TYR A 202 11.57 -1.95 -11.66
C TYR A 202 12.22 -2.78 -10.55
N THR A 203 12.09 -4.11 -10.61
CA THR A 203 12.76 -5.00 -9.65
C THR A 203 14.28 -4.84 -9.72
N SER A 204 14.83 -4.68 -10.93
CA SER A 204 16.27 -4.47 -11.14
C SER A 204 16.71 -3.11 -10.61
N PHE A 205 15.94 -2.05 -10.86
CA PHE A 205 16.25 -0.70 -10.36
C PHE A 205 16.15 -0.62 -8.84
N ASP A 206 15.14 -1.25 -8.24
CA ASP A 206 14.99 -1.30 -6.78
C ASP A 206 16.19 -2.03 -6.13
N GLY A 207 16.68 -3.12 -6.73
CA GLY A 207 17.89 -3.80 -6.26
C GLY A 207 19.16 -2.93 -6.36
N ILE A 208 19.24 -2.04 -7.35
CA ILE A 208 20.36 -1.09 -7.49
C ILE A 208 20.25 0.00 -6.42
N ILE A 209 19.05 0.53 -6.17
CA ILE A 209 18.81 1.53 -5.11
C ILE A 209 19.32 1.02 -3.77
N ASP A 210 19.04 -0.24 -3.41
CA ASP A 210 19.42 -0.81 -2.11
C ASP A 210 20.93 -0.79 -1.87
N THR A 211 21.74 -0.68 -2.93
CA THR A 211 23.20 -0.60 -2.85
C THR A 211 23.76 0.83 -2.80
N HIS A 212 22.92 1.85 -2.98
CA HIS A 212 23.32 3.26 -3.02
C HIS A 212 22.69 4.07 -1.88
N ASP A 213 23.34 5.16 -1.46
CA ASP A 213 22.79 6.10 -0.47
C ASP A 213 21.74 7.03 -1.10
N VAL A 214 20.63 6.43 -1.53
CA VAL A 214 19.51 7.11 -2.18
C VAL A 214 18.19 6.64 -1.58
N TYR A 215 17.23 7.55 -1.50
CA TYR A 215 15.88 7.32 -1.00
C TYR A 215 14.89 7.39 -2.16
N LYS A 216 14.11 6.32 -2.34
CA LYS A 216 13.01 6.28 -3.31
C LYS A 216 11.85 7.14 -2.81
N VAL A 217 11.49 8.15 -3.59
CA VAL A 217 10.36 9.04 -3.27
C VAL A 217 9.10 8.43 -3.87
N GLU A 218 8.10 8.17 -3.03
CA GLU A 218 6.83 7.62 -3.46
C GLU A 218 6.09 8.66 -4.31
N THR A 219 5.89 8.36 -5.59
CA THR A 219 5.09 9.20 -6.48
C THR A 219 4.00 8.39 -7.15
N ILE A 220 2.98 9.13 -7.61
CA ILE A 220 1.80 8.63 -8.29
C ILE A 220 2.10 8.67 -9.80
N GLY A 221 2.05 7.52 -10.49
CA GLY A 221 2.18 7.44 -11.94
C GLY A 221 3.29 6.50 -12.41
N ASP A 222 3.90 6.85 -13.54
CA ASP A 222 4.82 6.05 -14.34
C ASP A 222 6.29 6.55 -14.34
N GLY A 223 6.56 7.64 -13.60
CA GLY A 223 7.90 8.17 -13.38
C GLY A 223 8.62 7.54 -12.19
N TYR A 224 9.93 7.37 -12.32
CA TYR A 224 10.81 6.88 -11.26
C TYR A 224 11.53 8.05 -10.58
N LEU A 225 11.24 8.30 -9.30
CA LEU A 225 11.78 9.41 -8.52
C LEU A 225 12.59 8.92 -7.32
N VAL A 226 13.84 9.37 -7.23
CA VAL A 226 14.76 9.07 -6.11
C VAL A 226 15.52 10.32 -5.72
N CYS A 227 15.92 10.42 -4.45
CA CYS A 227 16.69 11.54 -3.96
C CYS A 227 17.84 11.09 -3.05
N SER A 228 18.88 11.91 -2.94
CA SER A 228 19.98 11.71 -1.99
C SER A 228 20.18 12.99 -1.19
N GLY A 229 20.70 12.86 0.03
CA GLY A 229 20.75 13.93 1.02
C GLY A 229 19.45 14.10 1.83
N ILE A 230 18.43 13.29 1.53
CA ILE A 230 17.15 13.19 2.24
C ILE A 230 16.78 11.69 2.31
N PRO A 231 16.21 11.18 3.44
CA PRO A 231 15.97 11.88 4.71
C PRO A 231 17.24 12.04 5.55
N ARG A 232 18.35 11.40 5.16
CA ARG A 232 19.64 11.53 5.83
C ARG A 232 20.55 12.49 5.08
N LYS A 233 21.05 13.50 5.80
CA LYS A 233 22.07 14.42 5.30
C LYS A 233 23.38 13.66 5.09
N ASN A 234 23.92 13.73 3.88
CA ASN A 234 25.21 13.13 3.51
C ASN A 234 26.23 14.18 3.01
N GLY A 235 26.11 15.42 3.48
CA GLY A 235 27.03 16.49 3.11
C GLY A 235 26.94 16.84 1.63
N ASN A 236 28.05 16.75 0.90
CA ASN A 236 28.11 17.00 -0.54
C ASN A 236 28.04 15.70 -1.38
N ASP A 237 27.90 14.54 -0.72
CA ASP A 237 27.89 13.24 -1.42
C ASP A 237 26.54 12.96 -2.12
N HIS A 238 25.49 13.74 -1.86
CA HIS A 238 24.18 13.59 -2.52
C HIS A 238 24.27 13.59 -4.04
N ALA A 239 25.10 14.46 -4.62
CA ALA A 239 25.26 14.58 -6.06
C ALA A 239 26.03 13.38 -6.63
N LYS A 240 27.03 12.91 -5.87
CA LYS A 240 27.82 11.72 -6.22
C LYS A 240 26.96 10.46 -6.20
N ALA A 241 26.18 10.25 -5.15
CA ALA A 241 25.30 9.09 -5.01
C ALA A 241 24.29 9.00 -6.17
N ILE A 242 23.69 10.13 -6.55
CA ILE A 242 22.77 10.19 -7.69
C ILE A 242 23.48 9.97 -9.03
N ALA A 243 24.70 10.51 -9.21
CA ALA A 243 25.48 10.27 -10.42
C ALA A 243 25.86 8.79 -10.57
N GLU A 244 26.31 8.15 -9.50
CA GLU A 244 26.63 6.71 -9.46
C GLU A 244 25.39 5.85 -9.76
N LEU A 245 24.26 6.19 -9.16
CA LEU A 245 22.98 5.53 -9.44
C LEU A 245 22.59 5.65 -10.92
N SER A 246 22.72 6.85 -11.49
CA SER A 246 22.39 7.10 -12.90
C SER A 246 23.27 6.25 -13.83
N PHE A 247 24.55 6.10 -13.51
CA PHE A 247 25.44 5.21 -14.25
C PHE A 247 25.07 3.74 -14.10
N ALA A 248 24.64 3.32 -12.91
CA ALA A 248 24.18 1.95 -12.68
C ALA A 248 22.92 1.64 -13.50
N PHE A 249 21.94 2.55 -13.53
CA PHE A 249 20.73 2.38 -14.34
C PHE A 249 21.04 2.25 -15.84
N LEU A 250 21.95 3.08 -16.36
CA LEU A 250 22.39 3.01 -17.77
C LEU A 250 23.12 1.70 -18.13
N ARG A 251 23.67 0.97 -17.15
CA ARG A 251 24.35 -0.31 -17.39
C ARG A 251 23.38 -1.50 -17.35
N THR A 252 22.19 -1.31 -16.81
CA THR A 252 21.17 -2.34 -16.63
C THR A 252 20.21 -2.42 -17.82
N VAL A 253 20.11 -1.35 -18.61
CA VAL A 253 19.34 -1.24 -19.86
C VAL A 253 20.25 -1.45 -21.05
#